data_AF-A0A4Y5FSD5-F1
#
_entry.id   AF-A0A4Y5FSD5-F1
#
_cell.length_a   1.000
_cell.length_b   1.000
_cell.length_c   1.000
_cell.angle_alpha   90.00
_cell.angle_beta   90.00
_cell.angle_gamma   90.00
#
_symmetry.space_group_name_H-M   'P 1'
#
loop_
_entity.id
_entity.type
_entity.pdbx_description
1 polymer ?
#
loop_
_entity_poly.entity_id
_entity_poly.type
_entity_poly.pdbx_seq_one_letter_code
_entity_poly.pdbx_strand_id
1 'polypeptide(L)'
;MSLSILVSILPFIFWESRKLFSVCSVVCIYLMCNSYQASSGIYILMTLTLLFLEVVYSGKLNIKSLICSVLSYVGAWALYKIQITIKPPIFADQGKIPSLLNLPSIMLVNAKGYLKNIYLQSSKVWILLFLVILILLVFNIVSSSKQKKIVALVFTFAWLGLGSILSYGSYLILSEQFYLLRPRYEYGLGIFASIVLVISLGITNRNQIINILKSVFSSLLIFYFLAFSFIYVSNLKQQNNTFEVQSAMLGNSLNKYLNDKNNVVNINHFVANSPIYENATSVYPMISSLIMPNTNVSWDMTMRFNAVTKLNVDFRPFDATTVNSEYKQLETTKMYNVYTKDNELFVVMK
;
A
#
# COMPACT_ATOMS: atom_id res chain seq x y z
N MET A 1 2.85 -5.39 -11.03
CA MET A 1 2.20 -4.11 -10.66
C MET A 1 2.24 -3.08 -11.79
N SER A 2 3.40 -2.63 -12.27
CA SER A 2 3.46 -1.56 -13.28
C SER A 2 2.68 -1.86 -14.57
N LEU A 3 2.73 -3.09 -15.07
CA LEU A 3 1.93 -3.53 -16.23
C LEU A 3 0.42 -3.33 -16.00
N SER A 4 -0.09 -3.69 -14.81
CA SER A 4 -1.51 -3.55 -14.46
C SER A 4 -1.97 -2.09 -14.43
N ILE A 5 -1.08 -1.16 -14.06
CA ILE A 5 -1.35 0.29 -14.11
C ILE A 5 -1.43 0.73 -15.57
N LEU A 6 -0.44 0.38 -16.38
CA LEU A 6 -0.39 0.73 -17.81
C LEU A 6 -1.65 0.29 -18.53
N VAL A 7 -2.03 -0.98 -18.42
CA VAL A 7 -3.23 -1.49 -19.11
C VAL A 7 -4.51 -0.87 -18.53
N SER A 8 -4.55 -0.43 -17.28
CA SER A 8 -5.72 0.28 -16.75
C SER A 8 -5.91 1.68 -17.33
N ILE A 9 -4.85 2.29 -17.90
CA ILE A 9 -4.86 3.65 -18.47
C ILE A 9 -4.91 3.62 -20.00
N LEU A 10 -4.28 2.61 -20.62
CA LEU A 10 -4.14 2.48 -22.08
C LEU A 10 -5.45 2.67 -22.89
N PRO A 11 -6.61 2.13 -22.47
CA PRO A 11 -7.85 2.28 -23.23
C PRO A 11 -8.24 3.73 -23.46
N PHE A 12 -7.92 4.63 -22.53
CA PHE A 12 -8.33 6.03 -22.56
C PHE A 12 -7.66 6.85 -23.68
N ILE A 13 -6.61 6.32 -24.32
CA ILE A 13 -6.09 6.90 -25.57
C ILE A 13 -7.17 6.91 -26.66
N PHE A 14 -8.07 5.93 -26.64
CA PHE A 14 -9.15 5.79 -27.62
C PHE A 14 -10.47 6.41 -27.16
N TRP A 15 -10.47 7.30 -26.14
CA TRP A 15 -11.69 7.85 -25.53
C TRP A 15 -12.72 8.37 -26.54
N GLU A 16 -12.25 9.02 -27.62
CA GLU A 16 -13.10 9.55 -28.70
C GLU A 16 -13.70 8.46 -29.60
N SER A 17 -13.01 7.32 -29.77
CA SER A 17 -13.46 6.20 -30.60
C SER A 17 -14.12 5.11 -29.78
N ARG A 18 -15.45 5.20 -29.64
CA ARG A 18 -16.26 4.27 -28.80
C ARG A 18 -15.98 2.78 -29.03
N LYS A 19 -15.84 2.36 -30.29
CA LYS A 19 -15.61 0.95 -30.64
C LYS A 19 -14.22 0.49 -30.15
N LEU A 20 -13.19 1.28 -30.46
CA LEU A 20 -11.82 0.97 -30.04
C LEU A 20 -11.68 1.07 -28.51
N PHE A 21 -12.26 2.11 -27.90
CA PHE A 21 -12.30 2.28 -26.46
C PHE A 21 -12.89 1.07 -25.75
N SER A 22 -14.06 0.60 -26.18
CA SER A 22 -14.74 -0.52 -25.51
C SER A 22 -13.98 -1.83 -25.66
N VAL A 23 -13.54 -2.18 -26.88
CA VAL A 23 -12.77 -3.42 -27.10
C VAL A 23 -11.44 -3.38 -26.34
N CYS A 24 -10.71 -2.26 -26.42
CA CYS A 24 -9.45 -2.09 -25.70
C CYS A 24 -9.66 -2.13 -24.18
N SER A 25 -10.74 -1.51 -23.68
CA SER A 25 -11.10 -1.55 -22.25
C SER A 25 -11.34 -2.96 -21.75
N VAL A 26 -12.14 -3.77 -22.46
CA VAL A 26 -12.41 -5.16 -22.06
C VAL A 26 -11.12 -5.97 -21.97
N VAL A 27 -10.29 -5.91 -23.02
CA VAL A 27 -9.01 -6.63 -23.08
C VAL A 27 -8.08 -6.18 -21.95
N CYS A 28 -7.92 -4.86 -21.77
CA CYS A 28 -6.97 -4.33 -20.81
C CYS A 28 -7.40 -4.55 -19.35
N ILE A 29 -8.69 -4.45 -19.04
CA ILE A 29 -9.21 -4.75 -17.70
C ILE A 29 -9.06 -6.24 -17.41
N TYR A 30 -9.31 -7.11 -18.38
CA TYR A 30 -9.08 -8.55 -18.24
C TYR A 30 -7.59 -8.87 -17.98
N LEU A 31 -6.66 -8.20 -18.67
CA LEU A 31 -5.21 -8.30 -18.42
C LEU A 31 -4.83 -7.73 -17.04
N MET A 32 -5.47 -6.66 -16.59
CA MET A 32 -5.30 -6.12 -15.24
C MET A 32 -5.69 -7.16 -14.18
N CYS A 33 -6.86 -7.78 -14.33
CA CYS A 33 -7.32 -8.84 -13.41
C CYS A 33 -6.36 -10.03 -13.34
N ASN A 34 -5.70 -10.35 -14.46
CA ASN A 34 -4.71 -11.43 -14.55
C ASN A 34 -3.30 -11.05 -14.09
N SER A 35 -3.01 -9.76 -13.91
CA SER A 35 -1.69 -9.29 -13.50
C SER A 35 -1.67 -8.78 -12.06
N TYR A 36 -2.58 -7.86 -11.70
CA TYR A 36 -2.74 -7.38 -10.33
C TYR A 36 -4.08 -6.65 -10.14
N GLN A 37 -5.00 -7.28 -9.41
CA GLN A 37 -6.39 -6.82 -9.24
C GLN A 37 -6.51 -5.51 -8.46
N ALA A 38 -5.52 -5.18 -7.63
CA ALA A 38 -5.52 -3.92 -6.89
C ALA A 38 -5.48 -2.67 -7.82
N SER A 39 -5.10 -2.82 -9.10
CA SER A 39 -5.17 -1.74 -10.10
C SER A 39 -6.59 -1.45 -10.57
N SER A 40 -7.57 -2.26 -10.17
CA SER A 40 -8.96 -2.19 -10.63
C SER A 40 -9.64 -0.84 -10.39
N GLY A 41 -9.17 -0.04 -9.44
CA GLY A 41 -9.66 1.32 -9.21
C GLY A 41 -9.20 2.33 -10.28
N ILE A 42 -8.04 2.12 -10.91
CA ILE A 42 -7.41 3.09 -11.81
C ILE A 42 -8.28 3.36 -13.04
N TYR A 43 -8.86 2.31 -13.63
CA TYR A 43 -9.79 2.48 -14.75
C TYR A 43 -11.01 3.33 -14.34
N ILE A 44 -11.56 3.09 -13.15
CA ILE A 44 -12.69 3.86 -12.61
C ILE A 44 -12.28 5.33 -12.41
N LEU A 45 -11.10 5.58 -11.86
CA LEU A 45 -10.57 6.94 -11.66
C LEU A 45 -10.41 7.70 -12.98
N MET A 46 -9.88 7.04 -14.01
CA MET A 46 -9.71 7.65 -15.33
C MET A 46 -11.05 7.99 -15.98
N THR A 47 -12.01 7.06 -15.97
CA THR A 47 -13.39 7.32 -16.45
C THR A 47 -14.01 8.49 -15.68
N LEU A 48 -13.94 8.48 -14.34
CA LEU A 48 -14.51 9.52 -13.50
C LEU A 48 -13.87 10.88 -13.78
N THR A 49 -12.55 10.92 -13.97
CA THR A 49 -11.80 12.15 -14.23
C THR A 49 -12.13 12.74 -15.60
N LEU A 50 -12.21 11.93 -16.66
CA LEU A 50 -12.56 12.43 -17.99
C LEU A 50 -14.00 12.96 -18.03
N LEU A 51 -14.96 12.24 -17.45
CA LEU A 51 -16.34 12.70 -17.34
C LEU A 51 -16.45 14.00 -16.54
N PHE A 52 -15.70 14.11 -15.44
CA PHE A 52 -15.62 15.33 -14.65
C PHE A 52 -15.11 16.52 -15.48
N LEU A 53 -14.01 16.34 -16.22
CA LEU A 53 -13.46 17.40 -17.07
C LEU A 53 -14.42 17.84 -18.18
N GLU A 54 -15.10 16.90 -18.84
CA GLU A 54 -16.12 17.21 -19.85
C GLU A 54 -17.27 18.05 -19.28
N VAL A 55 -17.77 17.70 -18.09
CA VAL A 55 -18.83 18.46 -17.43
C VAL A 55 -18.37 19.87 -17.06
N VAL A 56 -17.17 20.00 -16.51
CA VAL A 56 -16.63 21.29 -16.01
C VAL A 56 -16.23 22.24 -17.14
N TYR A 57 -15.71 21.73 -18.26
CA TYR A 57 -15.13 22.55 -19.34
C TYR A 57 -15.91 22.54 -20.65
N SER A 58 -16.70 21.50 -20.93
CA SER A 58 -17.56 21.43 -22.12
C SER A 58 -19.05 21.57 -21.77
N GLY A 59 -19.41 21.46 -20.50
CA GLY A 59 -20.77 21.67 -20.02
C GLY A 59 -21.72 20.49 -20.23
N LYS A 60 -21.22 19.38 -20.79
CA LYS A 60 -22.02 18.23 -21.22
C LYS A 60 -21.38 16.95 -20.68
N LEU A 61 -22.21 16.08 -20.12
CA LEU A 61 -21.80 14.74 -19.68
C LEU A 61 -21.88 13.75 -20.85
N ASN A 62 -20.79 13.06 -21.16
CA ASN A 62 -20.81 12.00 -22.16
C ASN A 62 -21.35 10.68 -21.58
N ILE A 63 -22.69 10.60 -21.49
CA ILE A 63 -23.40 9.42 -20.98
C ILE A 63 -23.05 8.15 -21.78
N LYS A 64 -22.79 8.29 -23.09
CA LYS A 64 -22.43 7.14 -23.95
C LYS A 64 -21.09 6.54 -23.52
N SER A 65 -20.06 7.36 -23.30
CA SER A 65 -18.76 6.87 -22.83
C SER A 65 -18.82 6.32 -21.40
N LEU A 66 -19.67 6.88 -20.53
CA LEU A 66 -19.95 6.30 -19.22
C LEU A 66 -20.54 4.88 -19.33
N ILE A 67 -21.59 4.70 -20.12
CA ILE A 67 -22.21 3.38 -20.34
C ILE A 67 -21.20 2.40 -20.93
N CYS A 68 -20.43 2.81 -21.95
CA CYS A 68 -19.38 1.98 -22.53
C CYS A 68 -18.32 1.58 -21.49
N SER A 69 -17.91 2.50 -20.60
CA SER A 69 -16.94 2.21 -19.55
C SER A 69 -17.48 1.19 -18.55
N VAL A 70 -18.73 1.37 -18.08
CA VAL A 70 -19.39 0.45 -17.14
C VAL A 70 -19.55 -0.94 -17.75
N LEU A 71 -20.08 -1.03 -18.97
CA LEU A 71 -20.26 -2.31 -19.65
C LEU A 71 -18.92 -3.02 -19.92
N SER A 72 -17.87 -2.28 -20.29
CA SER A 72 -16.55 -2.85 -20.51
C SER A 72 -15.93 -3.38 -19.21
N TYR A 73 -16.10 -2.65 -18.10
CA TYR A 73 -15.62 -3.06 -16.78
C TYR A 73 -16.33 -4.31 -16.27
N VAL A 74 -17.67 -4.33 -16.32
CA VAL A 74 -18.47 -5.49 -15.91
C VAL A 74 -18.21 -6.69 -16.81
N GLY A 75 -18.12 -6.48 -18.13
CA GLY A 75 -17.84 -7.53 -19.10
C GLY A 75 -16.48 -8.19 -18.88
N ALA A 76 -15.42 -7.41 -18.65
CA ALA A 76 -14.10 -7.94 -18.34
C ALA A 76 -14.06 -8.72 -17.01
N TRP A 77 -14.77 -8.23 -15.99
CA TRP A 77 -14.91 -8.93 -14.72
C TRP A 77 -15.65 -10.25 -14.86
N ALA A 78 -16.70 -10.31 -15.69
CA ALA A 78 -17.40 -11.55 -15.98
C ALA A 78 -16.48 -12.57 -16.69
N LEU A 79 -15.69 -12.13 -17.67
CA LEU A 79 -14.69 -12.98 -18.34
C LEU A 79 -13.65 -13.51 -17.35
N TYR A 80 -13.13 -12.64 -16.47
CA TYR A 80 -12.20 -13.06 -15.43
C TYR A 80 -12.82 -14.05 -14.45
N LYS A 81 -14.08 -13.84 -14.06
CA LYS A 81 -14.83 -14.76 -13.18
C LYS A 81 -14.98 -16.15 -13.80
N ILE A 82 -15.27 -16.23 -15.10
CA ILE A 82 -15.34 -17.49 -15.84
C ILE A 82 -13.98 -18.19 -15.79
N GLN A 83 -12.88 -17.46 -16.07
CA GLN A 83 -11.53 -18.02 -16.03
C GLN A 83 -11.17 -18.60 -14.66
N ILE A 84 -11.38 -17.88 -13.55
CA ILE A 84 -11.04 -18.36 -12.21
C ILE A 84 -11.94 -19.51 -11.75
N THR A 85 -13.14 -19.65 -12.32
CA THR A 85 -14.02 -20.79 -12.05
C THR A 85 -13.47 -22.06 -12.72
N ILE A 86 -12.92 -21.93 -13.93
CA ILE A 86 -12.29 -23.04 -14.66
C ILE A 86 -10.92 -23.40 -14.05
N LYS A 87 -10.14 -22.40 -13.64
CA LYS A 87 -8.81 -22.56 -13.02
C LYS A 87 -8.72 -21.73 -11.74
N PRO A 88 -9.12 -22.28 -10.58
CA PRO A 88 -9.08 -21.57 -9.31
C PRO A 88 -7.65 -21.16 -8.94
N PRO A 89 -7.42 -19.91 -8.51
CA PRO A 89 -6.13 -19.50 -7.99
C PRO A 89 -5.88 -20.10 -6.61
N ILE A 90 -4.60 -20.18 -6.21
CA ILE A 90 -4.13 -20.73 -4.93
C ILE A 90 -4.82 -20.05 -3.72
N PHE A 91 -5.22 -18.78 -3.85
CA PHE A 91 -5.88 -17.98 -2.81
C PHE A 91 -7.34 -17.64 -3.15
N ALA A 92 -8.09 -18.57 -3.76
CA ALA A 92 -9.48 -18.34 -4.18
C ALA A 92 -10.39 -17.84 -3.04
N ASP A 93 -10.14 -18.24 -1.80
CA ASP A 93 -10.93 -17.83 -0.63
C ASP A 93 -10.85 -16.33 -0.31
N GLN A 94 -9.77 -15.66 -0.70
CA GLN A 94 -9.59 -14.22 -0.48
C GLN A 94 -10.42 -13.35 -1.46
N GLY A 95 -11.03 -13.96 -2.49
CA GLY A 95 -11.88 -13.30 -3.48
C GLY A 95 -13.37 -13.33 -3.16
N LYS A 96 -13.78 -13.68 -1.93
CA LYS A 96 -15.19 -13.83 -1.55
C LYS A 96 -15.93 -12.49 -1.55
N ILE A 97 -16.98 -12.42 -2.36
CA ILE A 97 -17.92 -11.28 -2.41
C ILE A 97 -19.06 -11.58 -1.42
N PRO A 98 -19.46 -10.61 -0.58
CA PRO A 98 -20.57 -10.80 0.36
C PRO A 98 -21.93 -10.88 -0.36
N SER A 99 -22.96 -11.26 0.38
CA SER A 99 -24.34 -11.18 -0.12
C SER A 99 -24.72 -9.74 -0.48
N LEU A 100 -25.65 -9.57 -1.43
CA LEU A 100 -26.05 -8.25 -1.95
C LEU A 100 -26.56 -7.30 -0.85
N LEU A 101 -27.20 -7.85 0.19
CA LEU A 101 -27.69 -7.10 1.35
C LEU A 101 -26.56 -6.55 2.22
N ASN A 102 -25.46 -7.29 2.36
CA ASN A 102 -24.30 -6.90 3.16
C ASN A 102 -23.28 -6.07 2.36
N LEU A 103 -23.46 -5.94 1.05
CA LEU A 103 -22.53 -5.24 0.18
C LEU A 103 -22.35 -3.75 0.56
N PRO A 104 -23.43 -2.96 0.82
CA PRO A 104 -23.27 -1.55 1.19
C PRO A 104 -22.50 -1.36 2.51
N SER A 105 -22.76 -2.20 3.51
CA SER A 105 -22.07 -2.10 4.81
C SER A 105 -20.59 -2.46 4.68
N ILE A 106 -20.26 -3.51 3.91
CA ILE A 106 -18.87 -3.90 3.64
C ILE A 106 -18.13 -2.83 2.85
N MET A 107 -18.74 -2.26 1.81
CA MET A 107 -18.15 -1.14 1.06
C MET A 107 -17.82 0.05 1.96
N LEU A 108 -18.71 0.40 2.90
CA LEU A 108 -18.46 1.48 3.86
C LEU A 108 -17.33 1.15 4.83
N VAL A 109 -17.29 -0.07 5.38
CA VAL A 109 -16.22 -0.52 6.28
C VAL A 109 -14.86 -0.49 5.56
N ASN A 110 -14.81 -1.04 4.36
CA ASN A 110 -13.59 -1.10 3.55
C ASN A 110 -13.12 0.30 3.15
N ALA A 111 -14.02 1.17 2.68
CA ALA A 111 -13.67 2.55 2.33
C ALA A 111 -13.13 3.33 3.54
N LYS A 112 -13.79 3.22 4.70
CA LYS A 112 -13.37 3.90 5.93
C LYS A 112 -12.03 3.36 6.42
N GLY A 113 -11.87 2.04 6.46
CA GLY A 113 -10.63 1.38 6.88
C GLY A 113 -9.45 1.77 5.99
N TYR A 114 -9.63 1.68 4.68
CA TYR A 114 -8.67 2.09 3.66
C TYR A 114 -8.19 3.54 3.82
N LEU A 115 -9.12 4.50 3.86
CA LEU A 115 -8.76 5.92 3.97
C LEU A 115 -8.14 6.24 5.33
N LYS A 116 -8.64 5.62 6.41
CA LYS A 116 -8.06 5.76 7.76
C LYS A 116 -6.62 5.24 7.79
N ASN A 117 -6.36 4.08 7.19
CA ASN A 117 -5.04 3.47 7.21
C ASN A 117 -4.02 4.34 6.46
N ILE A 118 -4.37 4.81 5.26
CA ILE A 118 -3.51 5.73 4.50
C ILE A 118 -3.24 7.01 5.31
N TYR A 119 -4.26 7.58 5.96
CA TYR A 119 -4.09 8.76 6.80
C TYR A 119 -3.08 8.51 7.95
N LEU A 120 -3.22 7.39 8.66
CA LEU A 120 -2.34 7.04 9.78
C LEU A 120 -0.91 6.72 9.34
N GLN A 121 -0.72 6.15 8.15
CA GLN A 121 0.59 5.81 7.61
C GLN A 121 1.30 7.01 6.96
N SER A 122 0.56 8.03 6.53
CA SER A 122 1.10 9.19 5.83
C SER A 122 1.85 10.13 6.77
N SER A 123 2.96 10.68 6.29
CA SER A 123 3.64 11.76 7.01
C SER A 123 2.75 13.01 7.06
N LYS A 124 2.77 13.72 8.21
CA LYS A 124 2.00 14.97 8.41
C LYS A 124 2.32 16.02 7.34
N VAL A 125 3.57 16.08 6.89
CA VAL A 125 4.02 17.01 5.84
C VAL A 125 3.34 16.70 4.50
N TRP A 126 3.20 15.42 4.14
CA TRP A 126 2.53 15.01 2.90
C TRP A 126 1.05 15.39 2.92
N ILE A 127 0.38 15.15 4.06
CA ILE A 127 -1.03 15.52 4.25
C ILE A 127 -1.22 17.03 4.10
N LEU A 128 -0.36 17.83 4.75
CA LEU A 128 -0.44 19.29 4.68
C LEU A 128 -0.23 19.80 3.26
N LEU A 129 0.82 19.34 2.57
CA LEU A 129 1.10 19.73 1.19
C LEU A 129 -0.05 19.34 0.25
N PHE A 130 -0.56 18.12 0.38
CA PHE A 130 -1.67 17.66 -0.45
C PHE A 130 -2.94 18.47 -0.19
N LEU A 131 -3.24 18.84 1.06
CA LEU A 131 -4.38 19.70 1.40
C LEU A 131 -4.27 21.08 0.73
N VAL A 132 -3.09 21.70 0.76
CA VAL A 132 -2.84 22.99 0.08
C VAL A 132 -3.07 22.85 -1.43
N ILE A 133 -2.58 21.77 -2.04
CA ILE A 133 -2.80 21.48 -3.46
C ILE A 133 -4.28 21.32 -3.77
N LEU A 134 -5.05 20.63 -2.92
CA LEU A 134 -6.50 20.49 -3.08
C LEU A 134 -7.22 21.84 -3.03
N ILE A 135 -6.86 22.72 -2.09
CA ILE A 135 -7.43 24.07 -1.99
C ILE A 135 -7.14 24.87 -3.26
N LEU A 136 -5.89 24.89 -3.72
CA LEU A 136 -5.48 25.57 -4.95
C LEU A 136 -6.20 25.01 -6.18
N LEU A 137 -6.36 23.68 -6.24
CA LEU A 137 -7.07 22.99 -7.32
C LEU A 137 -8.54 23.38 -7.37
N VAL A 138 -9.23 23.33 -6.23
CA VAL A 138 -10.65 23.72 -6.12
C VAL A 138 -10.83 25.18 -6.55
N PHE A 139 -9.99 26.08 -6.05
CA PHE A 139 -10.02 27.48 -6.45
C PHE A 139 -9.81 27.64 -7.96
N ASN A 140 -8.83 26.94 -8.52
CA ASN A 140 -8.48 27.04 -9.94
C ASN A 140 -9.61 26.53 -10.84
N ILE A 141 -10.23 25.39 -10.50
CA ILE A 141 -11.37 24.84 -11.24
C ILE A 141 -12.56 25.80 -11.18
N VAL A 142 -12.95 26.26 -9.99
CA VAL A 142 -14.12 27.16 -9.83
C VAL A 142 -13.93 28.49 -10.57
N SER A 143 -12.68 28.97 -10.67
CA SER A 143 -12.36 30.22 -11.37
C SER A 143 -12.25 30.07 -12.89
N SER A 144 -11.93 28.88 -13.39
CA SER A 144 -11.68 28.62 -14.82
C SER A 144 -12.81 27.84 -15.53
N SER A 145 -13.72 27.22 -14.77
CA SER A 145 -14.81 26.42 -15.31
C SER A 145 -15.79 27.26 -16.15
N LYS A 146 -16.41 26.63 -17.16
CA LYS A 146 -17.52 27.22 -17.90
C LYS A 146 -18.86 27.11 -17.16
N GLN A 147 -18.92 26.31 -16.11
CA GLN A 147 -20.11 26.12 -15.29
C GLN A 147 -20.31 27.28 -14.31
N LYS A 148 -21.52 27.37 -13.75
CA LYS A 148 -21.77 28.24 -12.58
C LYS A 148 -20.83 27.83 -11.44
N LYS A 149 -20.28 28.81 -10.72
CA LYS A 149 -19.29 28.58 -9.64
C LYS A 149 -19.71 27.50 -8.63
N ILE A 150 -20.97 27.55 -8.18
CA ILE A 150 -21.52 26.56 -7.23
C ILE A 150 -21.57 25.16 -7.85
N VAL A 151 -21.96 25.06 -9.12
CA VAL A 151 -22.04 23.79 -9.85
C VAL A 151 -20.65 23.19 -10.03
N ALA A 152 -19.67 24.01 -10.45
CA ALA A 152 -18.27 23.58 -10.55
C ALA A 152 -17.74 23.08 -9.19
N LEU A 153 -18.02 23.82 -8.12
CA LEU A 153 -17.62 23.46 -6.75
C LEU A 153 -18.19 22.10 -6.33
N VAL A 154 -19.49 21.87 -6.54
CA VAL A 154 -20.16 20.60 -6.22
C VAL A 154 -19.55 19.44 -7.01
N PHE A 155 -19.35 19.61 -8.32
CA PHE A 155 -18.71 18.57 -9.14
C PHE A 155 -17.28 18.28 -8.74
N THR A 156 -16.49 19.30 -8.35
CA THR A 156 -15.12 19.09 -7.88
C THR A 156 -15.09 18.30 -6.58
N PHE A 157 -15.93 18.65 -5.60
CA PHE A 157 -16.00 17.87 -4.36
C PHE A 157 -16.54 16.46 -4.59
N ALA A 158 -17.52 16.28 -5.48
CA ALA A 158 -18.00 14.96 -5.86
C ALA A 158 -16.88 14.12 -6.49
N TRP A 159 -16.10 14.69 -7.41
CA TRP A 159 -14.96 14.02 -8.04
C TRP A 159 -13.86 13.67 -7.01
N LEU A 160 -13.51 14.58 -6.11
CA LEU A 160 -12.52 14.33 -5.06
C LEU A 160 -12.98 13.24 -4.07
N GLY A 161 -14.25 13.29 -3.63
CA GLY A 161 -14.81 12.32 -2.70
C GLY A 161 -14.98 10.93 -3.32
N LEU A 162 -15.63 10.86 -4.49
CA LEU A 162 -15.81 9.60 -5.22
C LEU A 162 -14.48 9.02 -5.67
N GLY A 163 -13.57 9.85 -6.18
CA GLY A 163 -12.23 9.42 -6.58
C GLY A 163 -11.45 8.84 -5.41
N SER A 164 -11.49 9.46 -4.23
CA SER A 164 -10.82 8.93 -3.04
C SER A 164 -11.35 7.54 -2.66
N ILE A 165 -12.67 7.35 -2.64
CA ILE A 165 -13.29 6.06 -2.28
C ILE A 165 -13.04 5.00 -3.38
N LEU A 166 -13.41 5.32 -4.62
CA LEU A 166 -13.35 4.39 -5.75
C LEU A 166 -11.93 4.07 -6.20
N SER A 167 -10.93 4.81 -5.74
CA SER A 167 -9.51 4.49 -5.96
C SER A 167 -9.14 3.10 -5.41
N TYR A 168 -9.86 2.60 -4.40
CA TYR A 168 -9.62 1.26 -3.85
C TYR A 168 -10.11 0.14 -4.79
N GLY A 169 -10.96 0.48 -5.78
CA GLY A 169 -11.39 -0.43 -6.83
C GLY A 169 -12.22 -1.60 -6.30
N SER A 170 -11.94 -2.79 -6.85
CA SER A 170 -12.68 -4.01 -6.52
C SER A 170 -12.54 -4.43 -5.06
N TYR A 171 -11.52 -3.97 -4.33
CA TYR A 171 -11.36 -4.30 -2.91
C TYR A 171 -12.44 -3.66 -2.03
N LEU A 172 -13.18 -2.66 -2.53
CA LEU A 172 -14.36 -2.16 -1.84
C LEU A 172 -15.41 -3.24 -1.62
N ILE A 173 -15.55 -4.19 -2.56
CA ILE A 173 -16.63 -5.18 -2.57
C ILE A 173 -16.20 -6.56 -2.07
N LEU A 174 -14.96 -6.72 -1.59
CA LEU A 174 -14.46 -7.98 -1.05
C LEU A 174 -14.72 -8.08 0.45
N SER A 175 -15.00 -9.29 0.92
CA SER A 175 -15.23 -9.55 2.35
C SER A 175 -13.94 -9.45 3.17
N GLU A 176 -12.81 -9.78 2.55
CA GLU A 176 -11.48 -9.68 3.16
C GLU A 176 -11.02 -8.21 3.24
N GLN A 177 -10.52 -7.80 4.40
CA GLN A 177 -10.08 -6.42 4.63
C GLN A 177 -8.63 -6.24 4.17
N PHE A 178 -8.40 -6.21 2.86
CA PHE A 178 -7.06 -6.14 2.27
C PHE A 178 -6.20 -4.96 2.76
N TYR A 179 -6.82 -3.87 3.20
CA TYR A 179 -6.13 -2.71 3.77
C TYR A 179 -5.38 -3.05 5.06
N LEU A 180 -5.83 -4.08 5.82
CA LEU A 180 -5.11 -4.56 7.01
C LEU A 180 -3.94 -5.48 6.69
N LEU A 181 -3.89 -6.06 5.49
CA LEU A 181 -2.92 -7.11 5.18
C LEU A 181 -1.55 -6.54 4.82
N ARG A 182 -1.50 -5.63 3.83
CA ARG A 182 -0.26 -5.02 3.33
C ARG A 182 -0.54 -3.65 2.69
N PRO A 183 0.33 -2.64 2.89
CA PRO A 183 0.18 -1.32 2.25
C PRO A 183 0.12 -1.35 0.71
N ARG A 184 0.68 -2.39 0.08
CA ARG A 184 0.67 -2.56 -1.39
C ARG A 184 -0.74 -2.70 -2.01
N TYR A 185 -1.77 -2.94 -1.20
CA TYR A 185 -3.16 -2.98 -1.66
C TYR A 185 -3.81 -1.60 -1.70
N GLU A 186 -3.12 -0.57 -1.20
CA GLU A 186 -3.66 0.76 -0.96
C GLU A 186 -3.17 1.82 -1.96
N TYR A 187 -2.34 1.44 -2.94
CA TYR A 187 -1.71 2.40 -3.86
C TYR A 187 -2.69 3.11 -4.81
N GLY A 188 -3.95 2.69 -4.86
CA GLY A 188 -4.99 3.34 -5.66
C GLY A 188 -5.11 4.84 -5.35
N LEU A 189 -5.05 5.23 -4.07
CA LEU A 189 -5.09 6.65 -3.68
C LEU A 189 -3.84 7.40 -4.14
N GLY A 190 -2.68 6.72 -4.17
CA GLY A 190 -1.46 7.27 -4.74
C GLY A 190 -1.63 7.62 -6.21
N ILE A 191 -2.27 6.74 -6.99
CA ILE A 191 -2.61 7.02 -8.40
C ILE A 191 -3.61 8.17 -8.50
N PHE A 192 -4.63 8.21 -7.64
CA PHE A 192 -5.57 9.32 -7.62
C PHE A 192 -4.89 10.65 -7.28
N ALA A 193 -3.98 10.67 -6.31
CA ALA A 193 -3.17 11.83 -5.98
C ALA A 193 -2.31 12.27 -7.18
N SER A 194 -1.73 11.34 -7.95
CA SER A 194 -1.03 11.67 -9.20
C SER A 194 -1.97 12.31 -10.23
N ILE A 195 -3.19 11.80 -10.41
CA ILE A 195 -4.19 12.41 -11.29
C ILE A 195 -4.53 13.83 -10.82
N VAL A 196 -4.77 14.03 -9.52
CA VAL A 196 -5.01 15.35 -8.91
C VAL A 196 -3.87 16.33 -9.23
N LEU A 197 -2.61 15.89 -9.13
CA LEU A 197 -1.44 16.71 -9.49
C LEU A 197 -1.43 17.05 -10.98
N VAL A 198 -1.66 16.07 -11.86
CA VAL A 198 -1.71 16.28 -13.31
C VAL A 198 -2.78 17.30 -13.68
N ILE A 199 -4.00 17.16 -13.12
CA ILE A 199 -5.10 18.09 -13.38
C ILE A 199 -4.78 19.48 -12.82
N SER A 200 -4.25 19.57 -11.59
CA SER A 200 -3.85 20.84 -10.98
C SER A 200 -2.84 21.59 -11.83
N LEU A 201 -1.80 20.90 -12.31
CA LEU A 201 -0.76 21.50 -13.14
C LEU A 201 -1.26 21.80 -14.57
N GLY A 202 -2.11 20.94 -15.15
CA GLY A 202 -2.63 21.09 -16.51
C GLY A 202 -3.58 22.27 -16.68
N ILE A 203 -4.37 22.62 -15.66
CA ILE A 203 -5.32 23.75 -15.75
C ILE A 203 -4.59 25.07 -15.49
N THR A 204 -4.41 25.90 -16.51
CA THR A 204 -3.79 27.23 -16.34
C THR A 204 -4.79 28.27 -15.84
N ASN A 205 -4.35 29.08 -14.87
CA ASN A 205 -5.11 30.22 -14.39
C ASN A 205 -4.63 31.52 -15.06
N ARG A 206 -5.49 32.53 -15.17
CA ARG A 206 -5.08 33.88 -15.59
C ARG A 206 -4.12 34.53 -14.59
N ASN A 207 -4.32 34.27 -13.29
CA ASN A 207 -3.42 34.76 -12.25
C ASN A 207 -2.14 33.90 -12.22
N GLN A 208 -1.04 34.50 -12.65
CA GLN A 208 0.26 33.84 -12.72
C GLN A 208 0.76 33.37 -11.34
N ILE A 209 0.43 34.09 -10.25
CA ILE A 209 0.81 33.70 -8.89
C ILE A 209 0.25 32.32 -8.54
N ILE A 210 -0.99 32.03 -8.93
CA ILE A 210 -1.63 30.73 -8.66
C ILE A 210 -0.91 29.61 -9.42
N ASN A 211 -0.50 29.88 -10.66
CA ASN A 211 0.25 28.92 -11.46
C ASN A 211 1.64 28.63 -10.88
N ILE A 212 2.27 29.63 -10.26
CA ILE A 212 3.53 29.45 -9.55
C ILE A 212 3.30 28.63 -8.27
N LEU A 213 2.33 29.01 -7.44
CA LEU A 213 2.05 28.32 -6.18
C LEU A 213 1.73 26.83 -6.39
N LYS A 214 0.82 26.51 -7.33
CA LYS A 214 0.49 25.11 -7.62
C LYS A 214 1.72 24.30 -8.06
N SER A 215 2.62 24.93 -8.83
CA SER A 215 3.85 24.30 -9.31
C SER A 215 4.82 24.07 -8.16
N VAL A 216 5.03 25.07 -7.30
CA VAL A 216 5.91 24.96 -6.13
C VAL A 216 5.43 23.86 -5.18
N PHE A 217 4.16 23.87 -4.77
CA PHE A 217 3.64 22.86 -3.84
C PHE A 217 3.61 21.45 -4.45
N SER A 218 3.28 21.33 -5.74
CA SER A 218 3.32 20.03 -6.43
C SER A 218 4.75 19.50 -6.53
N SER A 219 5.72 20.34 -6.90
CA SER A 219 7.13 19.97 -6.98
C SER A 219 7.70 19.56 -5.62
N LEU A 220 7.34 20.27 -4.54
CA LEU A 220 7.71 19.88 -3.18
C LEU A 220 7.15 18.51 -2.80
N LEU A 221 5.87 18.25 -3.09
CA LEU A 221 5.27 16.94 -2.81
C LEU A 221 5.94 15.82 -3.62
N ILE A 222 6.20 16.05 -4.91
CA ILE A 222 6.91 15.10 -5.78
C ILE A 222 8.32 14.84 -5.25
N PHE A 223 9.04 15.89 -4.82
CA PHE A 223 10.35 15.75 -4.19
C PHE A 223 10.29 14.86 -2.95
N TYR A 224 9.32 15.05 -2.06
CA TYR A 224 9.14 14.19 -0.89
C TYR A 224 8.85 12.73 -1.25
N PHE A 225 7.99 12.48 -2.25
CA PHE A 225 7.70 11.11 -2.70
C PHE A 225 8.92 10.43 -3.32
N LEU A 226 9.71 11.16 -4.12
CA LEU A 226 10.97 10.65 -4.68
C LEU A 226 11.99 10.39 -3.58
N ALA A 227 12.19 11.34 -2.66
CA ALA A 227 13.09 11.18 -1.52
C ALA A 227 12.70 9.97 -0.66
N PHE A 228 11.41 9.76 -0.41
CA PHE A 228 10.91 8.62 0.35
C PHE A 228 11.29 7.28 -0.28
N SER A 229 11.31 7.17 -1.62
CA SER A 229 11.73 5.94 -2.29
C SER A 229 13.17 5.54 -1.93
N PHE A 230 14.08 6.52 -1.83
CA PHE A 230 15.46 6.29 -1.39
C PHE A 230 15.55 5.99 0.11
N ILE A 231 14.76 6.69 0.93
CA ILE A 231 14.68 6.44 2.37
C ILE A 231 14.23 5.00 2.61
N TYR A 232 13.18 4.53 1.94
CA TYR A 232 12.67 3.17 2.05
C TYR A 232 13.75 2.14 1.70
N VAL A 233 14.41 2.26 0.55
CA VAL A 233 15.47 1.31 0.13
C VAL A 233 16.65 1.31 1.08
N SER A 234 17.09 2.49 1.55
CA SER A 234 18.18 2.62 2.52
C SER A 234 17.83 1.93 3.84
N ASN A 235 16.63 2.16 4.37
CA ASN A 235 16.16 1.52 5.59
C ASN A 235 16.04 0.01 5.44
N LEU A 236 15.54 -0.48 4.31
CA LEU A 236 15.44 -1.92 4.05
C LEU A 236 16.83 -2.58 4.04
N LYS A 237 17.81 -1.94 3.39
CA LYS A 237 19.20 -2.43 3.36
C LYS A 237 19.81 -2.43 4.76
N GLN A 238 19.64 -1.36 5.53
CA GLN A 238 20.22 -1.27 6.87
C GLN A 238 19.58 -2.25 7.85
N GLN A 239 18.26 -2.39 7.79
CA GLN A 239 17.54 -3.40 8.56
C GLN A 239 18.03 -4.82 8.21
N ASN A 240 18.31 -5.09 6.92
CA ASN A 240 18.87 -6.36 6.48
C ASN A 240 20.28 -6.61 7.03
N ASN A 241 21.19 -5.65 6.87
CA ASN A 241 22.55 -5.75 7.36
C ASN A 241 22.60 -5.95 8.88
N THR A 242 21.81 -5.18 9.64
CA THR A 242 21.72 -5.32 11.09
C THR A 242 21.25 -6.72 11.48
N PHE A 243 20.26 -7.26 10.78
CA PHE A 243 19.78 -8.63 11.02
C PHE A 243 20.88 -9.66 10.76
N GLU A 244 21.58 -9.59 9.63
CA GLU A 244 22.62 -10.56 9.26
C GLU A 244 23.76 -10.57 10.26
N VAL A 245 24.27 -9.40 10.65
CA VAL A 245 25.38 -9.27 11.61
C VAL A 245 24.98 -9.80 12.99
N GLN A 246 23.83 -9.40 13.51
CA GLN A 246 23.39 -9.85 14.84
C GLN A 246 23.02 -11.35 14.83
N SER A 247 22.43 -11.84 13.75
CA SER A 247 22.14 -13.27 13.57
C SER A 247 23.40 -14.11 13.54
N ALA A 248 24.44 -13.67 12.83
CA ALA A 248 25.74 -14.37 12.79
C ALA A 248 26.39 -14.40 14.18
N MET A 249 26.35 -13.30 14.94
CA MET A 249 26.88 -13.26 16.30
C MET A 249 26.13 -14.22 17.24
N LEU A 250 24.80 -14.17 17.22
CA LEU A 250 23.95 -15.07 18.02
C LEU A 250 24.15 -16.52 17.59
N GLY A 251 24.18 -16.81 16.29
CA GLY A 251 24.43 -18.13 15.73
C GLY A 251 25.77 -18.71 16.18
N ASN A 252 26.85 -17.92 16.14
CA ASN A 252 28.16 -18.35 16.64
C ASN A 252 28.15 -18.68 18.14
N SER A 253 27.31 -18.02 18.92
CA SER A 253 27.15 -18.30 20.36
C SER A 253 26.33 -19.56 20.57
N LEU A 254 25.20 -19.68 19.88
CA LEU A 254 24.30 -20.84 19.97
C LEU A 254 24.96 -22.13 19.45
N ASN A 255 25.79 -22.06 18.41
CA ASN A 255 26.47 -23.22 17.84
C ASN A 255 27.38 -23.95 18.85
N LYS A 256 27.80 -23.28 19.93
CA LYS A 256 28.58 -23.91 21.02
C LYS A 256 27.73 -24.81 21.93
N TYR A 257 26.41 -24.60 21.95
CA TYR A 257 25.50 -25.20 22.91
C TYR A 257 24.38 -26.03 22.26
N LEU A 258 24.10 -25.80 20.98
CA LEU A 258 23.13 -26.57 20.20
C LEU A 258 23.66 -27.97 19.88
N ASN A 259 22.75 -28.94 19.79
CA ASN A 259 23.01 -30.28 19.29
C ASN A 259 21.77 -30.83 18.55
N ASP A 260 21.88 -31.98 17.88
CA ASP A 260 20.80 -32.55 17.06
C ASP A 260 19.52 -32.89 17.87
N LYS A 261 19.62 -32.97 19.20
CA LYS A 261 18.48 -33.25 20.10
C LYS A 261 17.93 -31.99 20.78
N ASN A 262 18.64 -30.86 20.69
CA ASN A 262 18.32 -29.60 21.36
C ASN A 262 18.47 -28.44 20.38
N ASN A 263 17.50 -28.33 19.48
CA ASN A 263 17.45 -27.31 18.44
C ASN A 263 16.38 -26.24 18.68
N VAL A 264 15.68 -26.31 19.82
CA VAL A 264 14.67 -25.33 20.23
C VAL A 264 15.35 -24.29 21.12
N VAL A 265 15.16 -23.02 20.80
CA VAL A 265 15.71 -21.89 21.57
C VAL A 265 14.57 -20.96 21.97
N ASN A 266 14.39 -20.81 23.28
CA ASN A 266 13.43 -19.87 23.83
C ASN A 266 14.04 -18.46 23.79
N ILE A 267 13.42 -17.51 23.07
CA ILE A 267 13.90 -16.12 22.92
C ILE A 267 12.81 -15.08 23.27
N ASN A 268 13.17 -13.99 23.96
CA ASN A 268 12.21 -12.98 24.44
C ASN A 268 11.73 -12.05 23.31
N HIS A 269 12.66 -11.65 22.46
CA HIS A 269 12.42 -11.04 21.16
C HIS A 269 13.61 -11.38 20.28
N PHE A 270 13.46 -11.25 18.96
CA PHE A 270 14.55 -11.57 18.06
C PHE A 270 15.63 -10.46 18.05
N VAL A 271 16.43 -10.34 17.00
CA VAL A 271 17.51 -9.33 16.93
C VAL A 271 16.98 -7.90 16.91
N ALA A 272 17.78 -6.94 17.39
CA ALA A 272 17.37 -5.55 17.48
C ALA A 272 17.18 -4.92 16.09
N ASN A 273 16.35 -3.88 16.04
CA ASN A 273 16.20 -3.08 14.83
C ASN A 273 17.44 -2.23 14.54
N SER A 274 17.59 -1.79 13.30
CA SER A 274 18.58 -0.76 12.97
C SER A 274 18.16 0.58 13.60
N PRO A 275 19.07 1.34 14.23
CA PRO A 275 18.76 2.69 14.72
C PRO A 275 18.25 3.63 13.61
N ILE A 276 18.70 3.41 12.37
CA ILE A 276 18.26 4.17 11.20
C ILE A 276 16.78 3.89 10.91
N TYR A 277 16.36 2.63 11.01
CA TYR A 277 14.97 2.21 10.86
C TYR A 277 14.09 2.85 11.93
N GLU A 278 14.48 2.79 13.20
CA GLU A 278 13.70 3.37 14.30
C GLU A 278 13.52 4.89 14.13
N ASN A 279 14.61 5.60 13.82
CA ASN A 279 14.56 7.03 13.53
C ASN A 279 13.63 7.33 12.34
N ALA A 280 13.72 6.54 11.27
CA ALA A 280 12.92 6.77 10.07
C ALA A 280 11.42 6.49 10.32
N THR A 281 11.08 5.46 11.10
CA THR A 281 9.67 5.16 11.45
C THR A 281 9.00 6.27 12.25
N SER A 282 9.76 7.02 13.06
CA SER A 282 9.22 8.17 13.81
C SER A 282 8.78 9.33 12.90
N VAL A 283 9.43 9.48 11.73
CA VAL A 283 9.17 10.54 10.75
C VAL A 283 8.21 10.09 9.64
N TYR A 284 8.33 8.83 9.24
CA TYR A 284 7.56 8.19 8.18
C TYR A 284 6.91 6.90 8.73
N PRO A 285 5.71 7.01 9.33
CA PRO A 285 5.02 5.87 9.95
C PRO A 285 4.85 4.67 9.01
N MET A 286 4.63 4.93 7.72
CA MET A 286 4.53 3.91 6.65
C MET A 286 5.73 2.94 6.61
N ILE A 287 6.93 3.34 7.04
CA ILE A 287 8.10 2.45 7.06
C ILE A 287 7.85 1.20 7.91
N SER A 288 7.18 1.36 9.07
CA SER A 288 6.86 0.24 9.96
C SER A 288 5.88 -0.78 9.35
N SER A 289 5.10 -0.34 8.36
CA SER A 289 4.15 -1.18 7.64
C SER A 289 4.74 -1.82 6.38
N LEU A 290 5.83 -1.23 5.84
CA LEU A 290 6.52 -1.71 4.65
C LEU A 290 7.70 -2.63 4.97
N ILE A 291 8.40 -2.38 6.08
CA ILE A 291 9.58 -3.13 6.52
C ILE A 291 9.23 -3.79 7.84
N MET A 292 9.38 -5.11 7.89
CA MET A 292 9.12 -5.87 9.10
C MET A 292 10.19 -5.57 10.18
N PRO A 293 9.78 -5.34 11.44
CA PRO A 293 10.70 -5.21 12.56
C PRO A 293 11.54 -6.48 12.74
N ASN A 294 12.84 -6.31 12.99
CA ASN A 294 13.76 -7.43 13.23
C ASN A 294 13.46 -8.16 14.53
N THR A 295 12.78 -7.52 15.48
CA THR A 295 12.46 -8.03 16.82
C THR A 295 11.38 -9.10 16.84
N ASN A 296 10.63 -9.27 15.74
CA ASN A 296 9.51 -10.22 15.68
C ASN A 296 10.00 -11.68 15.74
N VAL A 297 9.58 -12.41 16.77
CA VAL A 297 9.75 -13.87 16.81
C VAL A 297 8.68 -14.49 15.93
N SER A 298 9.09 -14.94 14.76
CA SER A 298 8.21 -15.46 13.72
C SER A 298 8.89 -16.53 12.90
N TRP A 299 8.10 -17.36 12.22
CA TRP A 299 8.61 -18.44 11.40
C TRP A 299 9.52 -17.92 10.28
N ASP A 300 9.14 -16.81 9.63
CA ASP A 300 9.92 -16.21 8.55
C ASP A 300 11.26 -15.63 9.02
N MET A 301 11.30 -15.02 10.22
CA MET A 301 12.57 -14.60 10.82
C MET A 301 13.45 -15.78 11.21
N THR A 302 12.85 -16.86 11.73
CA THR A 302 13.57 -18.10 12.06
C THR A 302 14.19 -18.73 10.81
N MET A 303 13.42 -18.86 9.73
CA MET A 303 13.92 -19.36 8.45
C MET A 303 15.05 -18.49 7.90
N ARG A 304 14.92 -17.16 8.00
CA ARG A 304 15.95 -16.23 7.56
C ARG A 304 17.23 -16.35 8.40
N PHE A 305 17.10 -16.50 9.72
CA PHE A 305 18.25 -16.74 10.61
C PHE A 305 18.97 -18.04 10.25
N ASN A 306 18.24 -19.13 10.06
CA ASN A 306 18.79 -20.43 9.67
C ASN A 306 19.48 -20.34 8.30
N ALA A 307 18.92 -19.58 7.35
CA ALA A 307 19.54 -19.36 6.04
C ALA A 307 20.88 -18.61 6.13
N VAL A 308 20.99 -17.62 7.02
CA VAL A 308 22.20 -16.82 7.26
C VAL A 308 23.26 -17.63 8.02
N THR A 309 22.86 -18.31 9.09
CA THR A 309 23.77 -18.98 10.04
C THR A 309 24.08 -20.43 9.69
N LYS A 310 23.28 -21.05 8.81
CA LYS A 310 23.32 -22.50 8.49
C LYS A 310 22.98 -23.40 9.67
N LEU A 311 22.39 -22.86 10.73
CA LEU A 311 21.84 -23.63 11.83
C LEU A 311 20.42 -24.11 11.51
N ASN A 312 19.94 -25.10 12.27
CA ASN A 312 18.57 -25.60 12.19
C ASN A 312 17.83 -25.33 13.51
N VAL A 313 17.64 -24.05 13.84
CA VAL A 313 17.02 -23.62 15.11
C VAL A 313 15.52 -23.41 14.94
N ASP A 314 14.75 -23.80 15.93
CA ASP A 314 13.34 -23.43 16.12
C ASP A 314 13.24 -22.42 17.29
N PHE A 315 12.94 -21.15 16.98
CA PHE A 315 12.81 -20.13 18.01
C PHE A 315 11.39 -20.07 18.56
N ARG A 316 11.27 -20.07 19.89
CA ARG A 316 9.99 -19.95 20.60
C ARG A 316 9.96 -18.69 21.46
N PRO A 317 8.88 -17.91 21.43
CA PRO A 317 8.76 -16.75 22.30
C PRO A 317 8.72 -17.19 23.76
N PHE A 318 9.43 -16.49 24.64
CA PHE A 318 9.30 -16.66 26.09
C PHE A 318 9.30 -15.31 26.82
N ASP A 319 8.80 -15.31 28.05
CA ASP A 319 8.81 -14.14 28.91
C ASP A 319 10.13 -14.04 29.70
N ALA A 320 10.93 -13.02 29.41
CA ALA A 320 12.21 -12.80 30.09
C ALA A 320 12.08 -12.58 31.60
N THR A 321 10.90 -12.17 32.10
CA THR A 321 10.68 -11.92 33.52
C THR A 321 10.68 -13.19 34.37
N THR A 322 10.56 -14.37 33.75
CA THR A 322 10.59 -15.65 34.45
C THR A 322 12.01 -16.16 34.75
N VAL A 323 13.04 -15.49 34.24
CA VAL A 323 14.44 -15.87 34.48
C VAL A 323 14.81 -15.58 35.93
N ASN A 324 15.14 -16.64 36.67
CA ASN A 324 15.47 -16.61 38.09
C ASN A 324 16.79 -17.37 38.36
N SER A 325 17.12 -17.64 39.64
CA SER A 325 18.34 -18.33 40.05
C SER A 325 18.48 -19.78 39.56
N GLU A 326 17.41 -20.39 39.05
CA GLU A 326 17.44 -21.75 38.48
C GLU A 326 18.07 -21.78 37.07
N TYR A 327 18.13 -20.63 36.39
CA TYR A 327 18.72 -20.51 35.07
C TYR A 327 20.24 -20.35 35.19
N LYS A 328 20.98 -21.32 34.64
CA LYS A 328 22.44 -21.24 34.59
C LYS A 328 22.87 -20.35 33.42
N GLN A 329 23.51 -19.23 33.70
CA GLN A 329 24.06 -18.35 32.66
C GLN A 329 25.27 -19.02 31.97
N LEU A 330 25.21 -19.13 30.65
CA LEU A 330 26.24 -19.71 29.80
C LEU A 330 27.14 -18.65 29.17
N GLU A 331 26.55 -17.57 28.65
CA GLU A 331 27.27 -16.50 27.95
C GLU A 331 26.59 -15.15 28.21
N THR A 332 27.38 -14.08 28.30
CA THR A 332 26.88 -12.69 28.39
C THR A 332 27.64 -11.82 27.39
N THR A 333 26.89 -11.10 26.57
CA THR A 333 27.43 -10.16 25.58
C THR A 333 26.79 -8.80 25.77
N LYS A 334 27.19 -7.79 24.99
CA LYS A 334 26.48 -6.49 24.98
C LYS A 334 25.06 -6.59 24.41
N MET A 335 24.77 -7.61 23.59
CA MET A 335 23.49 -7.72 22.86
C MET A 335 22.52 -8.73 23.48
N TYR A 336 23.02 -9.74 24.18
CA TYR A 336 22.19 -10.80 24.75
C TYR A 336 22.89 -11.56 25.88
N ASN A 337 22.10 -12.28 26.65
CA ASN A 337 22.53 -13.31 27.58
C ASN A 337 22.00 -14.67 27.14
N VAL A 338 22.82 -15.70 27.24
CA VAL A 338 22.43 -17.10 26.98
C VAL A 338 22.37 -17.83 28.32
N TYR A 339 21.27 -18.55 28.56
CA TYR A 339 21.05 -19.37 29.74
C TYR A 339 20.69 -20.81 29.34
N THR A 340 20.86 -21.72 30.29
CA THR A 340 20.28 -23.07 30.20
C THR A 340 19.51 -23.42 31.47
N LYS A 341 18.41 -24.14 31.28
CA LYS A 341 17.58 -24.72 32.33
C LYS A 341 16.97 -26.01 31.78
N ASP A 342 17.03 -27.10 32.54
CA ASP A 342 16.46 -28.40 32.16
C ASP A 342 16.87 -28.89 30.76
N ASN A 343 18.14 -28.65 30.38
CA ASN A 343 18.70 -28.89 29.04
C ASN A 343 18.10 -28.06 27.89
N GLU A 344 17.20 -27.12 28.15
CA GLU A 344 16.73 -26.15 27.16
C GLU A 344 17.61 -24.89 27.15
N LEU A 345 17.62 -24.18 26.01
CA LEU A 345 18.35 -22.94 25.82
C LEU A 345 17.40 -21.73 25.85
N PHE A 346 17.83 -20.69 26.56
CA PHE A 346 17.10 -19.44 26.69
C PHE A 346 18.00 -18.26 26.33
N VAL A 347 17.49 -17.34 25.51
CA VAL A 347 18.22 -16.16 25.05
C VAL A 347 17.45 -14.91 25.46
N VAL A 348 18.01 -14.15 26.39
CA VAL A 348 17.49 -12.81 26.73
C VAL A 348 18.26 -11.79 25.91
N MET A 349 17.64 -11.27 24.86
CA MET A 349 18.13 -10.10 24.14
C MET A 349 18.04 -8.85 25.03
N LYS A 350 19.04 -7.97 24.94
CA LYS A 350 19.20 -6.76 25.77
C LYS A 350 18.71 -5.50 25.09
#